data_AF-A0A7C6XY17-F1
#
_entry.id   AF-A0A7C6XY17-F1
#
_cell.length_a   1.000
_cell.length_b   1.000
_cell.length_c   1.000
_cell.angle_alpha   90.00
_cell.angle_beta   90.00
_cell.angle_gamma   90.00
#
_symmetry.space_group_name_H-M   'P 1'
#
loop_
_entity.id
_entity.type
_entity.pdbx_description
1 polymer ?
#
loop_
_entity_poly.entity_id
_entity_poly.type
_entity_poly.pdbx_seq_one_letter_code
_entity_poly.pdbx_strand_id
1 'polypeptide(L)'
;GELLVEAKQLLDETAAASGDEAVTVLNSTSFERNDVIYMDDTGKFVDGATCQRITKLDGSKKLAVANVTLPPLAAVTLDLTDTESEGASPFAYKGNVLETPFATVTFTEEGTISSFYDKRALRELVGEGYPLNTFLLAEDVPLQWDNWDIDADVELKLKPVAKLLSEEVVSDGAVEFRMRRKYQLTEKSSITQDMIFFANSPEVRFETMMHWYDDHRLLKTAFDTSIFSDFVRQEIQFGYLKRPTTRNTSVEQAKFEVLNHKYTDLSEPKFGVSILNDCKYAISVYGGQLRLTLHKGGNRPDWDGDHGEHYCEYSFLPHEGGFSAETVVAPAYALNYKPLVFAGKADFASLAKTADANIVIEAVKPCEDAENAYILRLYETEGGYTHTTLTLGHAPKSAALCNMLEEVQEELPAAKELALTFRPFEIKTVKISY
;
A
#
# COMPACT_ATOMS: atom_id res chain seq x y z
N GLY A 1 -3.60 22.08 -0.34
CA GLY A 1 -4.49 22.90 0.50
C GLY A 1 -5.74 23.25 -0.25
N GLU A 2 -5.69 24.25 -1.14
CA GLU A 2 -6.86 24.77 -1.87
C GLU A 2 -7.46 23.77 -2.87
N LEU A 3 -6.65 23.09 -3.69
CA LEU A 3 -7.16 22.11 -4.66
C LEU A 3 -7.93 20.94 -4.03
N LEU A 4 -7.55 20.51 -2.83
CA LEU A 4 -8.26 19.44 -2.11
C LEU A 4 -9.61 19.92 -1.57
N VAL A 5 -9.69 21.20 -1.17
CA VAL A 5 -10.94 21.82 -0.73
C VAL A 5 -11.88 22.01 -1.91
N GLU A 6 -11.36 22.50 -3.04
CA GLU A 6 -12.11 22.66 -4.29
C GLU A 6 -12.61 21.32 -4.82
N ALA A 7 -11.76 20.29 -4.86
CA ALA A 7 -12.17 18.94 -5.24
C ALA A 7 -13.26 18.39 -4.32
N LYS A 8 -13.14 18.62 -3.00
CA LYS A 8 -14.18 18.20 -2.04
C LYS A 8 -15.50 18.95 -2.27
N GLN A 9 -15.45 20.26 -2.52
CA GLN A 9 -16.64 21.04 -2.87
C GLN A 9 -17.32 20.54 -4.14
N LEU A 10 -16.55 20.26 -5.19
CA LEU A 10 -17.08 19.70 -6.44
C LEU A 10 -17.72 18.32 -6.23
N LEU A 11 -17.13 17.47 -5.39
CA LEU A 11 -17.72 16.17 -5.03
C LEU A 11 -19.03 16.35 -4.25
N ASP A 12 -19.04 17.24 -3.25
CA ASP A 12 -20.22 17.55 -2.44
C ASP A 12 -21.35 18.17 -3.29
N GLU A 13 -21.02 18.98 -4.30
CA GLU A 13 -21.97 19.56 -5.26
C GLU A 13 -22.52 18.52 -6.25
N THR A 14 -21.70 17.54 -6.64
CA THR A 14 -22.09 16.50 -7.60
C THR A 14 -22.91 15.39 -6.95
N ALA A 15 -22.69 15.12 -5.67
CA ALA A 15 -23.53 14.21 -4.90
C ALA A 15 -24.94 14.80 -4.77
N ALA A 16 -25.93 14.10 -5.31
CA ALA A 16 -27.32 14.51 -5.09
C ALA A 16 -27.58 14.45 -3.57
N ALA A 17 -28.22 15.49 -3.04
CA ALA A 17 -28.60 15.58 -1.63
C ALA A 17 -29.65 14.50 -1.29
N SER A 18 -29.20 13.26 -1.08
CA SER A 18 -30.02 12.17 -0.58
C SER A 18 -30.02 12.11 0.95
N GLY A 19 -29.39 13.06 1.63
CA GLY A 19 -29.22 13.05 3.09
C GLY A 19 -28.43 11.83 3.58
N ASP A 20 -28.51 11.59 4.90
CA ASP A 20 -27.76 10.57 5.65
C ASP A 20 -28.13 9.10 5.33
N GLU A 21 -28.74 8.82 4.19
CA GLU A 21 -29.26 7.49 3.81
C GLU A 21 -28.34 6.73 2.84
N ALA A 22 -27.35 7.39 2.24
CA ALA A 22 -26.42 6.74 1.32
C ALA A 22 -25.06 7.44 1.31
N VAL A 23 -24.05 6.68 0.95
CA VAL A 23 -22.66 7.12 0.81
C VAL A 23 -22.15 6.67 -0.54
N THR A 24 -21.42 7.54 -1.23
CA THR A 24 -20.76 7.17 -2.49
C THR A 24 -19.26 6.97 -2.25
N VAL A 25 -18.74 5.87 -2.79
CA VAL A 25 -17.32 5.50 -2.71
C VAL A 25 -16.73 5.53 -4.11
N LEU A 26 -15.75 6.40 -4.32
CA LEU A 26 -15.03 6.56 -5.58
C LEU A 26 -13.69 5.83 -5.55
N ASN A 27 -13.48 4.96 -6.53
CA ASN A 27 -12.19 4.35 -6.80
C ASN A 27 -11.43 5.16 -7.86
N SER A 28 -10.34 5.79 -7.45
CA SER A 28 -9.46 6.60 -8.30
C SER A 28 -8.35 5.80 -8.99
N THR A 29 -8.26 4.48 -8.77
CA THR A 29 -7.19 3.66 -9.34
C THR A 29 -7.64 2.96 -10.63
N SER A 30 -6.65 2.47 -11.38
CA SER A 30 -6.86 1.70 -12.61
C SER A 30 -7.31 0.25 -12.37
N PHE A 31 -7.39 -0.19 -11.12
CA PHE A 31 -7.68 -1.58 -10.76
C PHE A 31 -9.07 -1.69 -10.17
N GLU A 32 -9.72 -2.84 -10.39
CA GLU A 32 -10.88 -3.22 -9.57
C GLU A 32 -10.42 -3.50 -8.13
N ARG A 33 -11.23 -3.07 -7.16
CA ARG A 33 -10.90 -3.14 -5.75
C ARG A 33 -11.95 -3.90 -4.96
N ASN A 34 -11.47 -4.71 -4.03
CA ASN A 34 -12.28 -5.45 -3.05
C ASN A 34 -11.67 -5.36 -1.63
N ASP A 35 -10.75 -4.42 -1.41
CA ASP A 35 -10.14 -4.17 -0.11
C ASP A 35 -11.11 -3.48 0.86
N VAL A 36 -10.78 -3.54 2.16
CA VAL A 36 -11.63 -2.97 3.22
C VAL A 36 -11.70 -1.45 3.08
N ILE A 37 -12.93 -0.93 3.03
CA ILE A 37 -13.21 0.50 2.99
C ILE A 37 -13.40 0.98 4.43
N TYR A 38 -12.66 2.01 4.84
CA TYR A 38 -12.86 2.68 6.13
C TYR A 38 -13.61 3.99 5.92
N MET A 39 -14.79 4.10 6.51
CA MET A 39 -15.58 5.34 6.52
C MET A 39 -15.81 5.83 7.95
N ASP A 40 -16.20 7.10 8.11
CA ASP A 40 -16.56 7.64 9.43
C ASP A 40 -17.78 6.89 9.99
N ASP A 41 -17.74 6.57 11.29
CA ASP A 41 -18.86 5.91 11.96
C ASP A 41 -20.00 6.92 12.21
N THR A 42 -21.03 6.85 11.37
CA THR A 42 -22.26 7.66 11.48
C THR A 42 -23.33 7.00 12.35
N GLY A 43 -23.03 5.84 12.95
CA GLY A 43 -23.99 5.01 13.68
C GLY A 43 -24.80 4.06 12.79
N LYS A 44 -24.70 4.18 11.46
CA LYS A 44 -25.36 3.30 10.47
C LYS A 44 -24.42 2.24 9.91
N PHE A 45 -24.97 1.23 9.27
CA PHE A 45 -24.27 0.17 8.56
C PHE A 45 -24.53 0.26 7.05
N VAL A 46 -23.72 -0.43 6.24
CA VAL A 46 -23.94 -0.54 4.79
C VAL A 46 -24.79 -1.77 4.50
N ASP A 47 -25.89 -1.60 3.77
CA ASP A 47 -26.77 -2.69 3.38
C ASP A 47 -26.07 -3.68 2.44
N GLY A 48 -26.27 -4.98 2.67
CA GLY A 48 -25.65 -6.07 1.90
C GLY A 48 -24.14 -6.25 2.06
N ALA A 49 -23.45 -5.41 2.85
CA ALA A 49 -22.02 -5.51 3.10
C ALA A 49 -21.72 -6.07 4.50
N THR A 50 -20.52 -6.61 4.68
CA THR A 50 -20.02 -7.03 5.99
C THR A 50 -19.38 -5.83 6.67
N CYS A 51 -19.90 -5.46 7.84
CA CYS A 51 -19.46 -4.26 8.54
C CYS A 51 -18.85 -4.61 9.90
N GLN A 52 -17.99 -3.72 10.40
CA GLN A 52 -17.40 -3.81 11.73
C GLN A 52 -17.01 -2.42 12.20
N ARG A 53 -17.41 -2.04 13.42
CA ARG A 53 -16.89 -0.80 14.03
C ARG A 53 -15.49 -1.01 14.60
N ILE A 54 -14.59 -0.10 14.28
CA ILE A 54 -13.19 -0.14 14.73
C ILE A 54 -12.76 1.20 15.30
N THR A 55 -11.75 1.18 16.16
CA THR A 55 -11.05 2.39 16.63
C THR A 55 -9.62 2.35 16.09
N LYS A 56 -9.26 3.35 15.29
CA LYS A 56 -7.91 3.47 14.71
C LYS A 56 -6.87 3.92 15.73
N LEU A 57 -5.61 3.91 15.30
CA LEU A 57 -4.45 4.30 16.10
C LEU A 57 -4.56 5.74 16.65
N ASP A 58 -5.14 6.64 15.86
CA ASP A 58 -5.41 8.05 16.19
C ASP A 58 -6.62 8.26 17.11
N GLY A 59 -7.31 7.17 17.51
CA GLY A 59 -8.52 7.21 18.33
C GLY A 59 -9.80 7.51 17.56
N SER A 60 -9.74 7.70 16.24
CA SER A 60 -10.93 7.90 15.41
C SER A 60 -11.75 6.61 15.32
N LYS A 61 -13.08 6.75 15.43
CA LYS A 61 -14.02 5.65 15.23
C LYS A 61 -14.38 5.57 13.75
N LYS A 62 -14.22 4.39 13.18
CA LYS A 62 -14.49 4.12 11.76
C LYS A 62 -15.41 2.91 11.64
N LEU A 63 -16.17 2.88 10.55
CA LEU A 63 -16.85 1.68 10.08
C LEU A 63 -15.97 1.04 8.99
N ALA A 64 -15.48 -0.17 9.27
CA ALA A 64 -14.81 -1.01 8.28
C ALA A 64 -15.87 -1.78 7.48
N VAL A 65 -15.84 -1.68 6.16
CA VAL A 65 -16.81 -2.28 5.24
C VAL A 65 -16.06 -3.18 4.26
N ALA A 66 -16.46 -4.45 4.19
CA ALA A 66 -15.90 -5.45 3.28
C ALA A 66 -16.97 -5.99 2.33
N ASN A 67 -16.55 -6.78 1.34
CA ASN A 67 -17.38 -7.37 0.28
C ASN A 67 -18.06 -6.33 -0.63
N VAL A 68 -17.37 -5.21 -0.87
CA VAL A 68 -17.79 -4.19 -1.84
C VAL A 68 -16.79 -4.19 -2.98
N THR A 69 -17.28 -4.39 -4.21
CA THR A 69 -16.47 -4.30 -5.42
C THR A 69 -16.54 -2.90 -6.00
N LEU A 70 -15.40 -2.24 -6.12
CA LEU A 70 -15.27 -0.92 -6.73
C LEU A 70 -14.60 -1.04 -8.10
N PRO A 71 -15.31 -0.79 -9.21
CA PRO A 71 -14.71 -0.78 -10.54
C PRO A 71 -13.64 0.31 -10.68
N PRO A 72 -12.69 0.17 -11.63
CA PRO A 72 -11.65 1.17 -11.84
C PRO A 72 -12.22 2.50 -12.32
N LEU A 73 -11.66 3.61 -11.81
CA LEU A 73 -12.05 4.98 -12.17
C LEU A 73 -13.57 5.24 -12.14
N ALA A 74 -14.27 4.64 -11.19
CA ALA A 74 -15.73 4.66 -11.05
C ALA A 74 -16.15 4.86 -9.59
N ALA A 75 -17.40 5.27 -9.37
CA ALA A 75 -17.99 5.30 -8.04
C ALA A 75 -19.12 4.29 -7.87
N VAL A 76 -19.30 3.83 -6.64
CA VAL A 76 -20.39 2.95 -6.22
C VAL A 76 -21.12 3.62 -5.07
N THR A 77 -22.44 3.70 -5.18
CA THR A 77 -23.30 4.15 -4.08
C THR A 77 -23.64 2.97 -3.18
N LEU A 78 -23.46 3.16 -1.88
CA LEU A 78 -23.77 2.24 -0.81
C LEU A 78 -24.95 2.80 -0.01
N ASP A 79 -26.04 2.05 0.07
CA ASP A 79 -27.19 2.42 0.89
C ASP A 79 -26.91 2.12 2.37
N LEU A 80 -27.27 3.06 3.24
CA LEU A 80 -27.09 2.94 4.68
C LEU A 80 -28.36 2.40 5.36
N THR A 81 -28.17 1.54 6.34
CA THR A 81 -29.24 0.91 7.12
C THR A 81 -28.95 0.98 8.61
N ASP A 82 -30.00 1.03 9.42
CA ASP A 82 -29.89 0.89 10.89
C ASP A 82 -29.77 -0.58 11.32
N THR A 83 -29.90 -1.52 10.37
CA THR A 83 -29.80 -2.95 10.65
C THR A 83 -28.35 -3.33 10.87
N GLU A 84 -28.05 -3.85 12.06
CA GLU A 84 -26.71 -4.30 12.41
C GLU A 84 -26.27 -5.48 11.53
N SER A 85 -25.14 -5.29 10.83
CA SER A 85 -24.51 -6.28 9.94
C SER A 85 -23.10 -6.62 10.42
N GLU A 86 -22.95 -6.80 11.74
CA GLU A 86 -21.71 -7.32 12.32
C GLU A 86 -21.75 -8.85 12.27
N GLY A 87 -20.87 -9.44 11.45
CA GLY A 87 -20.73 -10.89 11.36
C GLY A 87 -19.94 -11.47 12.53
N ALA A 88 -19.93 -12.80 12.62
CA ALA A 88 -19.00 -13.49 13.53
C ALA A 88 -17.55 -13.32 13.05
N SER A 89 -16.63 -13.15 13.99
CA SER A 89 -15.20 -13.13 13.70
C SER A 89 -14.73 -14.50 13.17
N PRO A 90 -14.04 -14.54 12.01
CA PRO A 90 -13.39 -15.76 11.53
C PRO A 90 -12.04 -16.02 12.22
N PHE A 91 -11.62 -15.15 13.14
CA PHE A 91 -10.34 -15.21 13.82
C PHE A 91 -10.45 -16.00 15.13
N ALA A 92 -9.35 -16.62 15.55
CA ALA A 92 -9.25 -17.19 16.89
C ALA A 92 -7.89 -16.89 17.50
N TYR A 93 -7.86 -16.07 18.55
CA TYR A 93 -6.66 -15.76 19.30
C TYR A 93 -6.63 -16.56 20.61
N LYS A 94 -5.63 -17.43 20.78
CA LYS A 94 -5.47 -18.27 21.98
C LYS A 94 -4.01 -18.31 22.42
N GLY A 95 -3.75 -17.83 23.63
CA GLY A 95 -2.38 -17.72 24.14
C GLY A 95 -1.60 -16.70 23.32
N ASN A 96 -0.65 -17.16 22.52
CA ASN A 96 0.17 -16.38 21.60
C ASN A 96 -0.03 -16.77 20.13
N VAL A 97 -1.09 -17.54 19.82
CA VAL A 97 -1.38 -18.01 18.46
C VAL A 97 -2.66 -17.36 17.95
N LEU A 98 -2.58 -16.76 16.77
CA LEU A 98 -3.70 -16.24 16.01
C LEU A 98 -3.97 -17.13 14.80
N GLU A 99 -5.18 -17.68 14.74
CA GLU A 99 -5.71 -18.35 13.56
C GLU A 99 -6.48 -17.34 12.71
N THR A 100 -6.06 -17.19 11.45
CA THR A 100 -6.78 -16.43 10.42
C THR A 100 -7.28 -17.37 9.31
N PRO A 101 -8.15 -16.91 8.39
CA PRO A 101 -8.54 -17.72 7.23
C PRO A 101 -7.36 -18.15 6.36
N PHE A 102 -6.30 -17.34 6.29
CA PHE A 102 -5.16 -17.54 5.38
C PHE A 102 -3.91 -18.11 6.04
N ALA A 103 -3.72 -17.86 7.35
CA ALA A 103 -2.49 -18.19 8.04
C ALA A 103 -2.73 -18.60 9.50
N THR A 104 -1.74 -19.29 10.05
CA THR A 104 -1.57 -19.49 11.50
C THR A 104 -0.34 -18.70 11.92
N VAL A 105 -0.51 -17.76 12.85
CA VAL A 105 0.52 -16.80 13.25
C VAL A 105 0.84 -16.99 14.72
N THR A 106 2.12 -17.19 15.05
CA THR A 106 2.59 -17.31 16.44
C THR A 106 3.43 -16.09 16.82
N PHE A 107 3.14 -15.52 17.98
CA PHE A 107 3.84 -14.36 18.50
C PHE A 107 4.87 -14.73 19.57
N THR A 108 5.95 -13.95 19.66
CA THR A 108 6.91 -13.99 20.77
C THR A 108 6.42 -13.16 21.97
N GLU A 109 7.10 -13.27 23.12
CA GLU A 109 6.83 -12.43 24.29
C GLU A 109 7.09 -10.94 24.00
N GLU A 110 7.99 -10.65 23.04
CA GLU A 110 8.28 -9.30 22.56
C GLU A 110 7.25 -8.78 21.55
N GLY A 111 6.21 -9.55 21.19
CA GLY A 111 5.19 -9.12 20.24
C GLY A 111 5.64 -9.13 18.77
N THR A 112 6.70 -9.87 18.46
CA THR A 112 7.12 -10.15 17.06
C THR A 112 6.51 -11.46 16.56
N ILE A 113 6.58 -11.74 15.26
CA ILE A 113 5.99 -12.97 14.67
C ILE A 113 7.08 -14.02 14.50
N SER A 114 7.09 -15.04 15.36
CA SER A 114 8.06 -16.15 15.31
C SER A 114 7.70 -17.23 14.29
N SER A 115 6.43 -17.33 13.92
CA SER A 115 5.95 -18.24 12.88
C SER A 115 4.78 -17.61 12.15
N PHE A 116 4.79 -17.71 10.83
CA PHE A 116 3.73 -17.31 9.92
C PHE A 116 3.55 -18.44 8.91
N TYR A 117 2.63 -19.35 9.23
CA TYR A 117 2.33 -20.50 8.39
C TYR A 117 1.19 -20.16 7.44
N ASP A 118 1.47 -20.03 6.14
CA ASP A 118 0.46 -19.80 5.11
C ASP A 118 -0.26 -21.13 4.80
N LYS A 119 -1.58 -21.16 4.99
CA LYS A 119 -2.43 -22.36 4.84
C LYS A 119 -2.70 -22.73 3.38
N ARG A 120 -2.57 -21.77 2.45
CA ARG A 120 -2.77 -21.99 1.01
C ARG A 120 -1.54 -22.66 0.42
N ALA A 121 -0.36 -22.11 0.74
CA ALA A 121 0.93 -22.63 0.29
C ALA A 121 1.47 -23.79 1.15
N LEU A 122 0.88 -24.03 2.32
CA LEU A 122 1.32 -25.03 3.31
C LEU A 122 2.81 -24.85 3.67
N ARG A 123 3.20 -23.60 3.96
CA ARG A 123 4.61 -23.19 4.12
C ARG A 123 4.79 -22.21 5.26
N GLU A 124 5.90 -22.38 5.99
CA GLU A 124 6.41 -21.40 6.96
C GLU A 124 7.15 -20.26 6.24
N LEU A 125 6.76 -19.02 6.53
CA LEU A 125 7.33 -17.82 5.90
C LEU A 125 8.45 -17.18 6.70
N VAL A 126 8.57 -17.46 8.01
CA VAL A 126 9.68 -16.96 8.83
C VAL A 126 10.97 -17.70 8.50
N GLY A 127 12.05 -16.96 8.25
CA GLY A 127 13.38 -17.49 7.97
C GLY A 127 14.25 -17.73 9.21
N GLU A 128 15.54 -17.99 9.00
CA GLU A 128 16.51 -18.22 10.09
C GLU A 128 17.05 -16.93 10.73
N GLY A 129 16.59 -15.76 10.29
CA GLY A 129 17.02 -14.44 10.78
C GLY A 129 16.21 -13.97 11.98
N TYR A 130 15.75 -12.72 11.94
CA TYR A 130 14.84 -12.17 12.93
C TYR A 130 13.39 -12.63 12.70
N PRO A 131 12.58 -12.77 13.77
CA PRO A 131 11.13 -12.85 13.64
C PRO A 131 10.57 -11.71 12.78
N LEU A 132 9.42 -11.91 12.12
CA LEU A 132 8.82 -10.85 11.30
C LEU A 132 8.35 -9.70 12.20
N ASN A 133 8.41 -8.49 11.65
CA ASN A 133 8.12 -7.22 12.33
C ASN A 133 9.03 -6.98 13.55
N THR A 134 10.31 -7.36 13.46
CA THR A 134 11.29 -7.04 14.52
C THR A 134 11.83 -5.63 14.33
N PHE A 135 11.72 -4.77 15.35
CA PHE A 135 12.31 -3.43 15.31
C PHE A 135 13.80 -3.45 15.64
N LEU A 136 14.61 -3.04 14.65
CA LEU A 136 16.06 -2.92 14.76
C LEU A 136 16.44 -1.45 14.89
N LEU A 137 17.34 -1.15 15.83
CA LEU A 137 17.88 0.19 16.03
C LEU A 137 19.41 0.14 15.92
N ALA A 138 19.97 1.13 15.25
CA ALA A 138 21.42 1.34 15.17
C ALA A 138 21.78 2.77 15.52
N GLU A 139 23.01 2.96 15.98
CA GLU A 139 23.65 4.27 15.94
C GLU A 139 24.02 4.63 14.51
N ASP A 140 23.67 5.86 14.13
CA ASP A 140 23.86 6.40 12.78
C ASP A 140 24.51 7.78 12.87
N VAL A 141 25.84 7.77 12.78
CA VAL A 141 26.71 8.95 12.77
C VAL A 141 27.60 8.83 11.54
N PRO A 142 27.17 9.35 10.38
CA PRO A 142 27.94 9.22 9.15
C PRO A 142 29.18 10.13 9.17
N LEU A 143 30.12 9.86 8.27
CA LEU A 143 31.41 10.57 8.22
C LEU A 143 31.29 12.09 8.00
N GLN A 144 30.35 12.54 7.16
CA GLN A 144 30.28 13.94 6.72
C GLN A 144 28.90 14.58 6.89
N TRP A 145 27.85 13.99 6.32
CA TRP A 145 26.53 14.64 6.20
C TRP A 145 25.40 13.82 6.81
N ASP A 146 25.05 14.09 8.08
CA ASP A 146 24.02 13.36 8.84
C ASP A 146 22.76 13.07 8.03
N ASN A 147 22.08 14.08 7.48
CA ASN A 147 20.77 13.86 6.81
C ASN A 147 20.89 13.48 5.32
N TRP A 148 22.11 13.31 4.79
CA TRP A 148 22.32 12.85 3.41
C TRP A 148 22.86 11.42 3.36
N ASP A 149 23.73 11.07 4.30
CA ASP A 149 24.47 9.82 4.27
C ASP A 149 23.94 8.82 5.29
N ILE A 150 24.05 7.55 4.92
CA ILE A 150 24.06 6.41 5.82
C ILE A 150 25.33 5.64 5.44
N ASP A 151 26.17 5.33 6.41
CA ASP A 151 27.39 4.56 6.17
C ASP A 151 27.10 3.06 6.31
N ALA A 152 27.76 2.25 5.47
CA ALA A 152 27.51 0.80 5.40
C ALA A 152 27.80 0.05 6.72
N ASP A 153 28.59 0.63 7.63
CA ASP A 153 28.89 0.04 8.93
C ASP A 153 27.67 -0.01 9.86
N VAL A 154 26.57 0.68 9.52
CA VAL A 154 25.28 0.59 10.21
C VAL A 154 24.75 -0.85 10.24
N GLU A 155 25.03 -1.66 9.22
CA GLU A 155 24.60 -3.07 9.16
C GLU A 155 25.17 -3.89 10.33
N LEU A 156 26.35 -3.52 10.85
CA LEU A 156 26.98 -4.17 12.00
C LEU A 156 26.44 -3.68 13.35
N LYS A 157 25.74 -2.53 13.36
CA LYS A 157 25.23 -1.86 14.56
C LYS A 157 23.77 -2.15 14.83
N LEU A 158 22.99 -2.55 13.82
CA LEU A 158 21.57 -2.87 13.93
C LEU A 158 21.33 -4.02 14.92
N LYS A 159 20.52 -3.77 15.94
CA LYS A 159 20.14 -4.76 16.95
C LYS A 159 18.67 -4.63 17.33
N PRO A 160 18.01 -5.73 17.73
CA PRO A 160 16.67 -5.65 18.30
C PRO A 160 16.72 -4.90 19.63
N VAL A 161 15.86 -3.89 19.79
CA VAL A 161 15.80 -3.06 21.02
C VAL A 161 14.39 -2.92 21.60
N ALA A 162 13.35 -3.23 20.81
CA ALA A 162 11.98 -2.99 21.22
C ALA A 162 11.59 -3.84 22.42
N LYS A 163 11.21 -3.19 23.51
CA LYS A 163 10.60 -3.82 24.68
C LYS A 163 9.10 -3.61 24.64
N LEU A 164 8.33 -4.70 24.58
CA LEU A 164 6.88 -4.64 24.65
C LEU A 164 6.43 -4.12 26.02
N LEU A 165 5.61 -3.07 26.02
CA LEU A 165 5.05 -2.44 27.22
C LEU A 165 3.61 -2.88 27.47
N SER A 166 2.81 -2.99 26.41
CA SER A 166 1.42 -3.41 26.49
C SER A 166 0.97 -4.04 25.18
N GLU A 167 0.05 -4.98 25.28
CA GLU A 167 -0.68 -5.60 24.17
C GLU A 167 -2.18 -5.57 24.47
N GLU A 168 -2.98 -5.22 23.46
CA GLU A 168 -4.43 -5.17 23.55
C GLU A 168 -5.05 -5.59 22.22
N VAL A 169 -6.07 -6.46 22.25
CA VAL A 169 -6.93 -6.71 21.08
C VAL A 169 -7.98 -5.60 21.04
N VAL A 170 -7.82 -4.67 20.11
CA VAL A 170 -8.69 -3.49 19.97
C VAL A 170 -9.95 -3.83 19.18
N SER A 171 -9.86 -4.79 18.27
CA SER A 171 -11.01 -5.25 17.49
C SER A 171 -10.85 -6.70 17.09
N ASP A 172 -11.93 -7.46 17.23
CA ASP A 172 -12.04 -8.85 16.80
C ASP A 172 -13.43 -9.04 16.20
N GLY A 173 -13.53 -8.92 14.88
CA GLY A 173 -14.81 -8.93 14.17
C GLY A 173 -14.72 -9.57 12.79
N ALA A 174 -15.82 -9.52 12.03
CA ALA A 174 -15.95 -10.22 10.76
C ALA A 174 -15.08 -9.69 9.62
N VAL A 175 -14.61 -8.44 9.71
CA VAL A 175 -13.84 -7.77 8.66
C VAL A 175 -12.34 -7.84 8.95
N GLU A 176 -11.96 -7.50 10.18
CA GLU A 176 -10.56 -7.45 10.60
C GLU A 176 -10.35 -7.85 12.07
N PHE A 177 -9.15 -8.34 12.34
CA PHE A 177 -8.62 -8.49 13.68
C PHE A 177 -7.50 -7.47 13.87
N ARG A 178 -7.57 -6.68 14.93
CA ARG A 178 -6.66 -5.57 15.23
C ARG A 178 -6.06 -5.72 16.61
N MET A 179 -4.73 -5.81 16.66
CA MET A 179 -3.97 -5.87 17.90
C MET A 179 -3.08 -4.66 18.02
N ARG A 180 -3.25 -3.90 19.11
CA ARG A 180 -2.44 -2.73 19.44
C ARG A 180 -1.32 -3.12 20.39
N ARG A 181 -0.10 -2.78 20.01
CA ARG A 181 1.09 -2.98 20.83
C ARG A 181 1.82 -1.66 21.05
N LYS A 182 2.32 -1.46 22.26
CA LYS A 182 3.19 -0.33 22.61
C LYS A 182 4.58 -0.84 22.92
N TYR A 183 5.59 -0.23 22.33
CA TYR A 183 6.99 -0.60 22.48
C TYR A 183 7.81 0.58 22.99
N GLN A 184 8.69 0.31 23.95
CA GLN A 184 9.78 1.21 24.27
C GLN A 184 10.97 0.88 23.36
N LEU A 185 11.54 1.87 22.67
CA LEU A 185 12.77 1.70 21.90
C LEU A 185 14.01 2.10 22.71
N THR A 186 13.95 3.29 23.30
CA THR A 186 15.01 3.90 24.14
C THR A 186 14.37 4.59 25.33
N GLU A 187 15.10 5.35 26.15
CA GLU A 187 14.48 6.17 27.20
C GLU A 187 13.65 7.35 26.65
N LYS A 188 13.87 7.74 25.38
CA LYS A 188 13.26 8.92 24.77
C LYS A 188 12.18 8.59 23.73
N SER A 189 12.32 7.46 23.03
CA SER A 189 11.44 7.12 21.91
C SER A 189 10.64 5.85 22.13
N SER A 190 9.41 5.84 21.59
CA SER A 190 8.46 4.73 21.69
C SER A 190 7.66 4.57 20.40
N ILE A 191 7.06 3.39 20.24
CA ILE A 191 6.21 3.07 19.10
C ILE A 191 4.86 2.57 19.62
N THR A 192 3.76 3.06 19.06
CA THR A 192 2.45 2.40 19.15
C THR A 192 2.10 1.88 17.77
N GLN A 193 1.79 0.59 17.65
CA GLN A 193 1.50 -0.04 16.37
C GLN A 193 0.24 -0.88 16.47
N ASP A 194 -0.65 -0.72 15.49
CA ASP A 194 -1.77 -1.63 15.25
C ASP A 194 -1.36 -2.64 14.16
N MET A 195 -1.33 -3.92 14.52
CA MET A 195 -1.19 -5.03 13.60
C MET A 195 -2.58 -5.54 13.20
N ILE A 196 -2.88 -5.48 11.91
CA ILE A 196 -4.22 -5.71 11.36
C ILE A 196 -4.16 -6.92 10.44
N PHE A 197 -5.05 -7.88 10.68
CA PHE A 197 -5.27 -9.05 9.86
C PHE A 197 -6.66 -8.97 9.23
N PHE A 198 -6.75 -9.21 7.93
CA PHE A 198 -8.01 -9.10 7.19
C PHE A 198 -8.68 -10.46 7.02
N ALA A 199 -10.01 -10.48 7.03
CA ALA A 199 -10.77 -11.71 6.84
C ALA A 199 -10.73 -12.21 5.38
N ASN A 200 -10.52 -11.30 4.42
CA ASN A 200 -10.55 -11.56 2.98
C ASN A 200 -9.19 -11.43 2.27
N SER A 201 -8.11 -11.15 3.01
CA SER A 201 -6.76 -10.99 2.46
C SER A 201 -5.71 -11.63 3.38
N PRO A 202 -4.64 -12.23 2.82
CA PRO A 202 -3.48 -12.70 3.60
C PRO A 202 -2.56 -11.56 4.08
N GLU A 203 -2.82 -10.33 3.65
CA GLU A 203 -2.06 -9.14 4.05
C GLU A 203 -2.09 -8.96 5.57
N VAL A 204 -0.93 -8.67 6.14
CA VAL A 204 -0.80 -8.12 7.49
C VAL A 204 -0.40 -6.67 7.37
N ARG A 205 -1.24 -5.77 7.86
CA ARG A 205 -1.00 -4.33 7.82
C ARG A 205 -0.54 -3.82 9.17
N PHE A 206 0.40 -2.87 9.13
CA PHE A 206 1.00 -2.25 10.30
C PHE A 206 0.78 -0.75 10.24
N GLU A 207 -0.21 -0.25 10.98
CA GLU A 207 -0.37 1.19 11.22
C GLU A 207 0.53 1.57 12.39
N THR A 208 1.55 2.39 12.15
CA THR A 208 2.64 2.63 13.10
C THR A 208 2.78 4.12 13.42
N MET A 209 2.65 4.47 14.70
CA MET A 209 2.92 5.79 15.24
C MET A 209 4.19 5.76 16.08
N MET A 210 5.15 6.60 15.72
CA MET A 210 6.45 6.69 16.36
C MET A 210 6.55 8.03 17.09
N HIS A 211 6.75 7.99 18.41
CA HIS A 211 7.17 9.15 19.17
C HIS A 211 8.69 9.15 19.20
N TRP A 212 9.31 10.01 18.39
CA TRP A 212 10.74 9.98 18.12
C TRP A 212 11.44 11.20 18.71
N TYR A 213 12.42 10.96 19.58
CA TYR A 213 13.25 11.98 20.24
C TYR A 213 14.70 11.52 20.38
N ASP A 214 15.10 10.49 19.63
CA ASP A 214 16.49 10.02 19.58
C ASP A 214 17.28 10.69 18.48
N ASP A 215 18.49 11.11 18.84
CA ASP A 215 19.48 11.66 17.94
C ASP A 215 20.42 10.56 17.44
N HIS A 216 20.88 10.69 16.20
CA HIS A 216 21.84 9.78 15.56
C HIS A 216 21.43 8.32 15.67
N ARG A 217 20.17 8.04 15.38
CA ARG A 217 19.59 6.68 15.35
C ARG A 217 18.90 6.39 14.03
N LEU A 218 19.04 5.14 13.59
CA LEU A 218 18.34 4.58 12.44
C LEU A 218 17.44 3.43 12.93
N LEU A 219 16.14 3.55 12.68
CA LEU A 219 15.12 2.56 13.01
C LEU A 219 14.69 1.81 11.74
N LYS A 220 14.71 0.49 11.81
CA LYS A 220 14.17 -0.40 10.78
C LYS A 220 13.16 -1.39 11.37
N THR A 221 12.26 -1.89 10.54
CA THR A 221 11.49 -3.11 10.81
C THR A 221 12.00 -4.23 9.92
N ALA A 222 12.21 -5.41 10.50
CA ALA A 222 12.78 -6.57 9.82
C ALA A 222 11.71 -7.64 9.58
N PHE A 223 11.70 -8.13 8.34
CA PHE A 223 10.91 -9.25 7.84
C PHE A 223 11.89 -10.25 7.23
N ASP A 224 12.51 -11.07 8.08
CA ASP A 224 13.44 -12.10 7.59
C ASP A 224 12.64 -13.34 7.20
N THR A 225 12.50 -13.54 5.89
CA THR A 225 11.63 -14.56 5.30
C THR A 225 12.39 -15.83 4.89
N SER A 226 11.65 -16.92 4.72
CA SER A 226 12.14 -18.18 4.16
C SER A 226 12.18 -18.20 2.63
N ILE A 227 11.82 -17.11 1.96
CA ILE A 227 11.76 -17.01 0.50
C ILE A 227 13.17 -16.86 -0.07
N PHE A 228 13.46 -17.60 -1.14
CA PHE A 228 14.75 -17.56 -1.80
C PHE A 228 14.64 -17.02 -3.22
N SER A 229 15.34 -15.93 -3.50
CA SER A 229 15.54 -15.39 -4.85
C SER A 229 16.91 -14.70 -4.93
N ASP A 230 17.54 -14.75 -6.10
CA ASP A 230 18.83 -14.09 -6.40
C ASP A 230 18.67 -12.59 -6.67
N PHE A 231 17.45 -12.12 -6.88
CA PHE A 231 17.11 -10.70 -6.99
C PHE A 231 15.78 -10.37 -6.31
N VAL A 232 15.62 -9.09 -5.99
CA VAL A 232 14.38 -8.47 -5.51
C VAL A 232 13.89 -7.48 -6.57
N ARG A 233 12.58 -7.34 -6.72
CA ARG A 233 11.95 -6.32 -7.58
C ARG A 233 11.52 -5.15 -6.73
N GLN A 234 11.99 -3.96 -7.08
CA GLN A 234 11.70 -2.74 -6.33
C GLN A 234 11.14 -1.70 -7.28
N GLU A 235 9.99 -1.15 -6.91
CA GLU A 235 9.30 -0.16 -7.73
C GLU A 235 10.16 1.08 -7.95
N ILE A 236 10.12 1.56 -9.18
CA ILE A 236 10.56 2.89 -9.62
C ILE A 236 9.41 3.56 -10.39
N GLN A 237 9.58 4.80 -10.83
CA GLN A 237 8.58 5.43 -11.70
C GLN A 237 8.32 4.57 -12.94
N PHE A 238 7.04 4.21 -13.16
CA PHE A 238 6.57 3.45 -14.32
C PHE A 238 7.19 2.05 -14.53
N GLY A 239 7.58 1.37 -13.44
CA GLY A 239 8.07 -0.01 -13.52
C GLY A 239 8.83 -0.44 -12.27
N TYR A 240 9.78 -1.36 -12.45
CA TYR A 240 10.62 -1.84 -11.36
C TYR A 240 12.06 -2.10 -11.81
N LEU A 241 12.98 -2.07 -10.85
CA LEU A 241 14.35 -2.54 -11.03
C LEU A 241 14.55 -3.88 -10.31
N LYS A 242 15.28 -4.78 -10.96
CA LYS A 242 15.81 -5.99 -10.32
C LYS A 242 17.14 -5.66 -9.66
N ARG A 243 17.21 -5.80 -8.34
CA ARG A 243 18.46 -5.63 -7.58
C ARG A 243 18.86 -6.98 -6.99
N PRO A 244 20.13 -7.37 -7.05
CA PRO A 244 20.58 -8.63 -6.49
C PRO A 244 20.39 -8.65 -4.97
N THR A 245 20.10 -9.82 -4.42
CA THR A 245 19.97 -10.05 -2.97
C THR A 245 21.32 -10.45 -2.33
N THR A 246 22.40 -10.45 -3.11
CA THR A 246 23.75 -10.83 -2.70
C THR A 246 24.66 -9.61 -2.46
N ARG A 247 25.85 -9.88 -1.93
CA ARG A 247 26.91 -8.87 -1.66
C ARG A 247 28.26 -9.32 -2.26
N ASN A 248 28.21 -9.96 -3.44
CA ASN A 248 29.36 -10.64 -4.04
C ASN A 248 30.37 -9.68 -4.69
N THR A 249 29.90 -8.54 -5.18
CA THR A 249 30.74 -7.52 -5.83
C THR A 249 30.72 -6.22 -5.02
N SER A 250 31.71 -5.35 -5.22
CA SER A 250 31.73 -4.02 -4.59
C SER A 250 30.50 -3.18 -4.95
N VAL A 251 29.96 -3.36 -6.16
CA VAL A 251 28.73 -2.70 -6.62
C VAL A 251 27.50 -3.23 -5.88
N GLU A 252 27.46 -4.52 -5.57
CA GLU A 252 26.39 -5.12 -4.76
C GLU A 252 26.49 -4.71 -3.29
N GLN A 253 27.71 -4.63 -2.76
CA GLN A 253 27.98 -4.15 -1.40
C GLN A 253 27.57 -2.69 -1.23
N ALA A 254 27.81 -1.85 -2.23
CA ALA A 254 27.37 -0.45 -2.21
C ALA A 254 25.84 -0.27 -2.20
N LYS A 255 25.06 -1.31 -2.57
CA LYS A 255 23.59 -1.30 -2.56
C LYS A 255 23.03 -1.86 -1.25
N PHE A 256 23.66 -1.54 -0.12
CA PHE A 256 23.22 -2.02 1.20
C PHE A 256 21.85 -1.46 1.59
N GLU A 257 21.61 -0.19 1.24
CA GLU A 257 20.32 0.50 1.33
C GLU A 257 19.93 0.98 -0.07
N VAL A 258 18.69 0.75 -0.48
CA VAL A 258 18.22 1.10 -1.83
C VAL A 258 16.83 1.71 -1.80
N LEU A 259 16.54 2.48 -2.85
CA LEU A 259 15.26 3.14 -3.00
C LEU A 259 14.16 2.21 -3.53
N ASN A 260 12.99 2.28 -2.91
CA ASN A 260 11.73 1.69 -3.36
C ASN A 260 10.60 2.74 -3.23
N HIS A 261 9.57 2.67 -4.07
CA HIS A 261 8.44 3.61 -3.98
C HIS A 261 7.32 3.07 -3.06
N LYS A 262 6.46 2.18 -3.57
CA LYS A 262 5.30 1.61 -2.85
C LYS A 262 5.48 0.14 -2.50
N TYR A 263 6.35 -0.57 -3.22
CA TYR A 263 6.57 -1.99 -2.98
C TYR A 263 8.01 -2.46 -3.19
N THR A 264 8.36 -3.52 -2.47
CA THR A 264 9.52 -4.37 -2.68
C THR A 264 9.07 -5.82 -2.67
N ASP A 265 9.26 -6.53 -3.77
CA ASP A 265 8.82 -7.91 -3.96
C ASP A 265 9.99 -8.89 -4.04
N LEU A 266 9.93 -9.91 -3.18
CA LEU A 266 10.80 -11.08 -3.20
C LEU A 266 9.93 -12.30 -3.54
N SER A 267 10.06 -12.80 -4.77
CA SER A 267 9.21 -13.89 -5.26
C SER A 267 9.99 -15.00 -5.93
N GLU A 268 9.59 -16.23 -5.60
CA GLU A 268 9.86 -17.45 -6.34
C GLU A 268 8.84 -17.58 -7.51
N PRO A 269 8.96 -18.55 -8.43
CA PRO A 269 8.05 -18.66 -9.56
C PRO A 269 6.57 -18.87 -9.22
N LYS A 270 6.25 -19.38 -8.02
CA LYS A 270 4.89 -19.76 -7.62
C LYS A 270 4.44 -19.16 -6.29
N PHE A 271 5.30 -18.41 -5.62
CA PHE A 271 4.97 -17.81 -4.33
C PHE A 271 5.93 -16.64 -4.08
N GLY A 272 5.44 -15.60 -3.43
CA GLY A 272 6.27 -14.47 -3.05
C GLY A 272 5.78 -13.77 -1.80
N VAL A 273 6.63 -12.87 -1.33
CA VAL A 273 6.33 -11.94 -0.26
C VAL A 273 6.70 -10.55 -0.73
N SER A 274 5.77 -9.62 -0.57
CA SER A 274 5.99 -8.20 -0.83
C SER A 274 5.89 -7.38 0.45
N ILE A 275 6.80 -6.43 0.60
CA ILE A 275 6.67 -5.34 1.56
C ILE A 275 6.07 -4.15 0.82
N LEU A 276 4.88 -3.73 1.26
CA LEU A 276 4.18 -2.57 0.76
C LEU A 276 4.32 -1.41 1.75
N ASN A 277 4.37 -0.18 1.28
CA ASN A 277 4.49 1.00 2.13
C ASN A 277 3.89 2.27 1.50
N ASP A 278 3.63 3.27 2.34
CA ASP A 278 3.01 4.55 1.96
C ASP A 278 3.99 5.73 1.86
N CYS A 279 4.98 5.79 2.74
CA CYS A 279 5.85 6.96 2.90
C CYS A 279 7.33 6.64 3.10
N LYS A 280 7.70 5.35 3.18
CA LYS A 280 9.10 4.94 3.36
C LYS A 280 9.72 4.67 2.00
N TYR A 281 10.92 5.18 1.76
CA TYR A 281 11.55 5.07 0.43
C TYR A 281 12.88 4.33 0.47
N ALA A 282 13.21 3.70 1.59
CA ALA A 282 14.50 3.05 1.80
C ALA A 282 14.32 1.68 2.43
N ILE A 283 14.93 0.67 1.82
CA ILE A 283 14.89 -0.71 2.27
C ILE A 283 16.23 -1.38 1.99
N SER A 284 16.65 -2.23 2.91
CA SER A 284 17.80 -3.11 2.77
C SER A 284 17.32 -4.55 2.55
N VAL A 285 17.90 -5.23 1.56
CA VAL A 285 17.56 -6.62 1.23
C VAL A 285 18.81 -7.47 1.13
N TYR A 286 18.86 -8.58 1.85
CA TYR A 286 19.96 -9.55 1.81
C TYR A 286 19.43 -10.98 1.93
N GLY A 287 19.55 -11.77 0.86
CA GLY A 287 18.86 -13.06 0.75
C GLY A 287 17.34 -12.89 0.94
N GLY A 288 16.78 -13.61 1.91
CA GLY A 288 15.37 -13.51 2.33
C GLY A 288 15.07 -12.40 3.34
N GLN A 289 16.08 -11.60 3.74
CA GLN A 289 15.98 -10.60 4.80
C GLN A 289 15.53 -9.25 4.22
N LEU A 290 14.28 -8.87 4.45
CA LEU A 290 13.70 -7.60 4.00
C LEU A 290 13.62 -6.63 5.20
N ARG A 291 14.35 -5.53 5.16
CA ARG A 291 14.45 -4.60 6.30
C ARG A 291 14.13 -3.18 5.86
N LEU A 292 12.90 -2.76 6.13
CA LEU A 292 12.37 -1.44 5.76
C LEU A 292 12.84 -0.39 6.77
N THR A 293 13.42 0.69 6.27
CA THR A 293 13.82 1.83 7.11
C THR A 293 12.60 2.68 7.44
N LEU A 294 12.32 2.82 8.73
CA LEU A 294 11.15 3.55 9.23
C LEU A 294 11.49 5.01 9.54
N HIS A 295 12.64 5.23 10.17
CA HIS A 295 13.03 6.57 10.62
C HIS A 295 14.55 6.71 10.75
N LYS A 296 15.04 7.93 10.51
CA LYS A 296 16.42 8.35 10.74
C LYS A 296 16.37 9.67 11.50
N GLY A 297 17.05 9.75 12.64
CA GLY A 297 17.13 10.99 13.44
C GLY A 297 18.49 11.63 13.28
N GLY A 298 18.77 12.28 12.14
CA GLY A 298 20.03 13.01 11.96
C GLY A 298 19.88 14.49 12.32
N ASN A 299 20.97 15.12 12.78
CA ASN A 299 20.91 16.46 13.39
C ASN A 299 21.56 17.54 12.52
N ARG A 300 21.88 17.23 11.25
CA ARG A 300 22.47 18.18 10.29
C ARG A 300 21.83 18.04 8.91
N PRO A 301 21.23 19.11 8.36
CA PRO A 301 21.46 20.51 8.71
C PRO A 301 20.50 21.05 9.79
N ASP A 302 19.46 20.29 10.10
CA ASP A 302 18.44 20.64 11.09
C ASP A 302 18.64 19.80 12.35
N TRP A 303 18.71 20.47 13.50
CA TRP A 303 19.10 19.86 14.78
C TRP A 303 17.94 19.14 15.48
N ASP A 304 16.70 19.48 15.13
CA ASP A 304 15.46 18.95 15.74
C ASP A 304 14.49 18.43 14.67
N GLY A 305 14.92 18.39 13.40
CA GLY A 305 14.02 18.32 12.24
C GLY A 305 13.12 17.08 12.21
N ASP A 306 13.58 15.99 12.80
CA ASP A 306 12.87 14.70 12.83
C ASP A 306 12.32 14.32 14.21
N HIS A 307 12.36 15.23 15.20
CA HIS A 307 11.74 15.01 16.51
C HIS A 307 10.22 15.19 16.42
N GLY A 308 9.48 14.37 17.17
CA GLY A 308 8.02 14.46 17.28
C GLY A 308 7.30 13.17 16.91
N GLU A 309 6.07 13.33 16.45
CA GLU A 309 5.17 12.23 16.14
C GLU A 309 5.13 11.96 14.64
N HIS A 310 5.45 10.71 14.26
CA HIS A 310 5.49 10.27 12.88
C HIS A 310 4.53 9.12 12.69
N TYR A 311 3.74 9.18 11.62
CA TYR A 311 2.85 8.10 11.21
C TYR A 311 3.36 7.42 9.95
N CYS A 312 3.23 6.11 9.87
CA CYS A 312 3.43 5.38 8.63
C CYS A 312 2.62 4.09 8.59
N GLU A 313 2.29 3.67 7.38
CA GLU A 313 1.60 2.42 7.10
C GLU A 313 2.46 1.55 6.18
N TYR A 314 2.66 0.30 6.57
CA TYR A 314 3.30 -0.69 5.73
C TYR A 314 2.61 -2.03 5.88
N SER A 315 2.88 -2.95 4.96
CA SER A 315 2.21 -4.25 4.96
C SER A 315 3.15 -5.36 4.51
N PHE A 316 2.96 -6.51 5.13
CA PHE A 316 3.57 -7.78 4.73
C PHE A 316 2.51 -8.56 3.95
N LEU A 317 2.75 -8.76 2.65
CA LEU A 317 1.82 -9.40 1.74
C LEU A 317 2.40 -10.72 1.19
N PRO A 318 2.00 -11.87 1.73
CA PRO A 318 2.22 -13.16 1.08
C PRO A 318 1.25 -13.34 -0.08
N HIS A 319 1.79 -13.64 -1.27
CA HIS A 319 0.98 -13.85 -2.47
C HIS A 319 1.33 -15.17 -3.16
N GLU A 320 0.31 -15.77 -3.77
CA GLU A 320 0.46 -16.95 -4.61
C GLU A 320 0.80 -16.53 -6.04
N GLY A 321 1.71 -17.26 -6.68
CA GLY A 321 2.27 -16.89 -7.97
C GLY A 321 3.57 -16.09 -7.85
N GLY A 322 4.13 -15.74 -9.00
CA GLY A 322 5.23 -14.78 -9.06
C GLY A 322 4.73 -13.33 -9.03
N PHE A 323 5.66 -12.39 -9.14
CA PHE A 323 5.33 -10.98 -9.36
C PHE A 323 4.38 -10.79 -10.56
N SER A 324 3.25 -10.13 -10.32
CA SER A 324 2.34 -9.61 -11.36
C SER A 324 1.69 -8.30 -10.91
N ALA A 325 0.99 -7.65 -11.83
CA ALA A 325 0.22 -6.47 -11.54
C ALA A 325 -0.89 -6.74 -10.52
N GLU A 326 -1.53 -7.90 -10.59
CA GLU A 326 -2.62 -8.29 -9.68
C GLU A 326 -2.11 -8.64 -8.28
N THR A 327 -0.97 -9.33 -8.18
CA THR A 327 -0.47 -9.85 -6.89
C THR A 327 0.28 -8.80 -6.07
N VAL A 328 0.91 -7.82 -6.72
CA VAL A 328 1.79 -6.86 -6.04
C VAL A 328 1.41 -5.42 -6.33
N VAL A 329 1.25 -5.05 -7.62
CA VAL A 329 1.07 -3.65 -8.01
C VAL A 329 -0.30 -3.15 -7.54
N ALA A 330 -1.39 -3.86 -7.82
CA ALA A 330 -2.74 -3.46 -7.42
C ALA A 330 -2.88 -3.31 -5.89
N PRO A 331 -2.41 -4.26 -5.04
CA PRO A 331 -2.35 -4.06 -3.59
C PRO A 331 -1.50 -2.86 -3.16
N ALA A 332 -0.36 -2.61 -3.80
CA ALA A 332 0.48 -1.44 -3.51
C ALA A 332 -0.26 -0.11 -3.79
N TYR A 333 -1.01 -0.03 -4.91
CA TYR A 333 -1.87 1.12 -5.20
C TYR A 333 -3.04 1.21 -4.21
N ALA A 334 -3.67 0.11 -3.83
CA ALA A 334 -4.77 0.11 -2.87
C ALA A 334 -4.32 0.62 -1.48
N LEU A 335 -3.09 0.31 -1.07
CA LEU A 335 -2.49 0.83 0.15
C LEU A 335 -2.30 2.35 0.09
N ASN A 336 -1.76 2.87 -1.01
CA ASN A 336 -1.35 4.27 -1.16
C ASN A 336 -2.52 5.21 -1.51
N TYR A 337 -3.49 4.74 -2.29
CA TYR A 337 -4.63 5.52 -2.73
C TYR A 337 -5.89 4.95 -2.09
N LYS A 338 -6.30 5.50 -0.94
CA LYS A 338 -7.54 5.06 -0.28
C LYS A 338 -8.77 5.51 -1.12
N PRO A 339 -9.87 4.74 -1.15
CA PRO A 339 -11.09 5.16 -1.83
C PRO A 339 -11.60 6.47 -1.22
N LEU A 340 -12.15 7.35 -2.06
CA LEU A 340 -12.75 8.59 -1.58
C LEU A 340 -14.20 8.32 -1.19
N VAL A 341 -14.58 8.73 0.02
CA VAL A 341 -15.91 8.49 0.58
C VAL A 341 -16.59 9.83 0.82
N PHE A 342 -17.79 10.03 0.29
CA PHE A 342 -18.57 11.25 0.48
C PHE A 342 -20.06 10.93 0.62
N ALA A 343 -20.77 11.79 1.34
CA ALA A 343 -22.19 11.63 1.62
C ALA A 343 -23.01 11.87 0.35
N GLY A 344 -24.12 11.14 0.20
CA GLY A 344 -25.04 11.30 -0.91
C GLY A 344 -24.89 10.24 -2.00
N LYS A 345 -25.77 10.32 -3.00
CA LYS A 345 -25.75 9.44 -4.18
C LYS A 345 -25.13 10.18 -5.36
N ALA A 346 -24.06 9.63 -5.91
CA ALA A 346 -23.51 10.07 -7.19
C ALA A 346 -23.24 8.86 -8.08
N ASP A 347 -23.73 8.92 -9.31
CA ASP A 347 -23.48 7.90 -10.33
C ASP A 347 -22.29 8.34 -11.18
N PHE A 348 -21.11 7.80 -10.88
CA PHE A 348 -19.92 7.98 -11.70
C PHE A 348 -19.58 6.65 -12.39
N ALA A 349 -20.00 6.54 -13.64
CA ALA A 349 -19.56 5.45 -14.49
C ALA A 349 -18.03 5.47 -14.66
N SER A 350 -17.44 4.30 -14.87
CA SER A 350 -15.99 4.16 -15.11
C SER A 350 -15.54 5.07 -16.26
N LEU A 351 -14.61 5.98 -15.96
CA LEU A 351 -14.08 6.91 -16.96
C LEU A 351 -13.30 6.18 -18.05
N ALA A 352 -12.49 5.22 -17.64
CA ALA A 352 -11.70 4.37 -18.51
C ALA A 352 -11.30 3.07 -17.77
N LYS A 353 -11.15 1.98 -18.53
CA LYS A 353 -10.61 0.71 -18.03
C LYS A 353 -9.76 0.04 -19.09
N THR A 354 -8.75 -0.70 -18.65
CA THR A 354 -7.91 -1.55 -19.49
C THR A 354 -8.40 -2.99 -19.41
N ALA A 355 -8.17 -3.76 -20.48
CA ALA A 355 -8.54 -5.18 -20.52
C ALA A 355 -7.53 -6.07 -19.75
N ASP A 356 -6.28 -5.61 -19.63
CA ASP A 356 -5.17 -6.36 -19.05
C ASP A 356 -4.63 -5.61 -17.83
N ALA A 357 -4.50 -6.32 -16.70
CA ALA A 357 -4.12 -5.75 -15.41
C ALA A 357 -2.71 -5.14 -15.41
N ASN A 358 -1.82 -5.59 -16.29
CA ASN A 358 -0.47 -5.07 -16.39
C ASN A 358 -0.37 -3.72 -17.11
N ILE A 359 -1.47 -3.23 -17.71
CA ILE A 359 -1.56 -1.87 -18.24
C ILE A 359 -2.32 -0.99 -17.25
N VAL A 360 -1.58 -0.09 -16.62
CA VAL A 360 -2.08 0.75 -15.53
C VAL A 360 -2.31 2.16 -16.04
N ILE A 361 -3.51 2.70 -15.81
CA ILE A 361 -3.80 4.13 -15.96
C ILE A 361 -3.23 4.85 -14.74
N GLU A 362 -2.08 5.48 -14.90
CA GLU A 362 -1.38 6.19 -13.82
C GLU A 362 -2.00 7.55 -13.53
N ALA A 363 -2.41 8.27 -14.59
CA ALA A 363 -2.89 9.63 -14.44
C ALA A 363 -4.06 9.91 -15.38
N VAL A 364 -5.04 10.62 -14.83
CA VAL A 364 -6.11 11.29 -15.55
C VAL A 364 -5.99 12.78 -15.24
N LYS A 365 -5.86 13.61 -16.26
CA LYS A 365 -5.82 15.06 -16.07
C LYS A 365 -6.53 15.82 -17.20
N PRO A 366 -7.03 17.04 -16.95
CA PRO A 366 -7.40 17.95 -18.02
C PRO A 366 -6.21 18.24 -18.97
N CYS A 367 -6.51 18.57 -20.22
CA CYS A 367 -5.50 19.05 -21.17
C CYS A 367 -4.95 20.42 -20.73
N GLU A 368 -3.66 20.69 -20.91
CA GLU A 368 -3.08 22.01 -20.54
C GLU A 368 -3.71 23.18 -21.31
N ASP A 369 -4.03 22.97 -22.59
CA ASP A 369 -4.59 24.00 -23.48
C ASP A 369 -6.07 24.33 -23.21
N ALA A 370 -6.67 23.81 -22.14
CA ALA A 370 -8.07 24.01 -21.76
C ALA A 370 -9.09 23.68 -22.88
N GLU A 371 -8.71 22.81 -23.82
CA GLU A 371 -9.64 22.23 -24.77
C GLU A 371 -10.64 21.31 -24.04
N ASN A 372 -11.79 21.02 -24.67
CA ASN A 372 -12.72 19.97 -24.20
C ASN A 372 -12.10 18.58 -24.40
N ALA A 373 -11.03 18.31 -23.67
CA ALA A 373 -10.23 17.11 -23.75
C ALA A 373 -9.56 16.79 -22.40
N TYR A 374 -9.34 15.51 -22.17
CA TYR A 374 -8.56 15.01 -21.04
C TYR A 374 -7.47 14.05 -21.53
N ILE A 375 -6.46 13.88 -20.69
CA ILE A 375 -5.28 13.07 -20.94
C ILE A 375 -5.33 11.85 -20.03
N LEU A 376 -5.15 10.67 -20.62
CA LEU A 376 -4.88 9.42 -19.92
C LEU A 376 -3.41 9.07 -20.11
N ARG A 377 -2.68 8.85 -19.01
CA ARG A 377 -1.33 8.30 -19.05
C ARG A 377 -1.35 6.87 -18.58
N LEU A 378 -0.92 5.96 -19.46
CA LEU A 378 -0.88 4.53 -19.21
C LEU A 378 0.55 4.03 -19.27
N TYR A 379 0.85 2.97 -18.52
CA TYR A 379 2.14 2.29 -18.64
C TYR A 379 2.01 0.78 -18.44
N GLU A 380 2.97 0.05 -19.00
CA GLU A 380 3.14 -1.39 -18.81
C GLU A 380 4.02 -1.65 -17.57
N THR A 381 3.53 -2.43 -16.62
CA THR A 381 4.17 -2.55 -15.28
C THR A 381 5.00 -3.83 -15.08
N GLU A 382 4.81 -4.86 -15.91
CA GLU A 382 5.43 -6.18 -15.70
C GLU A 382 6.76 -6.38 -16.46
N GLY A 383 7.05 -5.52 -17.45
CA GLY A 383 8.16 -5.66 -18.38
C GLY A 383 7.84 -6.56 -19.56
N GLY A 384 6.57 -6.70 -19.92
CA GLY A 384 6.04 -7.54 -20.99
C GLY A 384 5.62 -6.79 -22.25
N TYR A 385 5.40 -7.53 -23.34
CA TYR A 385 4.75 -7.00 -24.54
C TYR A 385 3.26 -7.36 -24.51
N THR A 386 2.39 -6.37 -24.63
CA THR A 386 0.95 -6.53 -24.36
C THR A 386 0.12 -5.85 -25.42
N HIS A 387 -0.86 -6.58 -25.97
CA HIS A 387 -1.95 -5.99 -26.73
C HIS A 387 -3.15 -5.86 -25.82
N THR A 388 -3.59 -4.63 -25.58
CA THR A 388 -4.73 -4.36 -24.69
C THR A 388 -5.80 -3.54 -25.40
N THR A 389 -6.99 -3.56 -24.83
CA THR A 389 -8.09 -2.67 -25.22
C THR A 389 -8.34 -1.67 -24.10
N LEU A 390 -8.19 -0.38 -24.39
CA LEU A 390 -8.62 0.71 -23.54
C LEU A 390 -10.10 1.00 -23.84
N THR A 391 -10.97 0.74 -22.87
CA THR A 391 -12.40 1.04 -22.97
C THR A 391 -12.70 2.33 -22.23
N LEU A 392 -13.20 3.34 -22.95
CA LEU A 392 -13.62 4.62 -22.41
C LEU A 392 -15.06 4.54 -21.87
N GLY A 393 -15.41 5.38 -20.90
CA GLY A 393 -16.78 5.47 -20.36
C GLY A 393 -17.81 5.99 -21.37
N HIS A 394 -17.35 6.74 -22.38
CA HIS A 394 -18.16 7.42 -23.39
C HIS A 394 -17.49 7.32 -24.77
N ALA A 395 -18.25 7.60 -25.83
CA ALA A 395 -17.69 7.69 -27.18
C ALA A 395 -16.99 9.04 -27.35
N PRO A 396 -15.69 9.07 -27.70
CA PRO A 396 -14.95 10.32 -27.87
C PRO A 396 -15.27 10.97 -29.22
N LYS A 397 -15.13 12.31 -29.31
CA LYS A 397 -15.14 13.02 -30.60
C LYS A 397 -13.90 12.71 -31.42
N SER A 398 -12.76 12.63 -30.75
CA SER A 398 -11.47 12.25 -31.32
C SER A 398 -10.57 11.68 -30.21
N ALA A 399 -9.63 10.83 -30.61
CA ALA A 399 -8.63 10.26 -29.73
C ALA A 399 -7.28 10.27 -30.44
N ALA A 400 -6.19 10.56 -29.73
CA ALA A 400 -4.85 10.58 -30.30
C ALA A 400 -3.81 10.08 -29.30
N LEU A 401 -2.74 9.45 -29.80
CA LEU A 401 -1.52 9.22 -29.04
C LEU A 401 -0.69 10.50 -29.06
N CYS A 402 -0.21 10.88 -27.88
CA CYS A 402 0.64 12.03 -27.68
C CYS A 402 1.95 11.62 -27.00
N ASN A 403 2.94 12.51 -27.08
CA ASN A 403 4.09 12.44 -26.20
C ASN A 403 3.73 12.93 -24.78
N MET A 404 4.71 12.95 -23.87
CA MET A 404 4.50 13.38 -22.47
C MET A 404 4.17 14.88 -22.33
N LEU A 405 4.40 15.68 -23.38
CA LEU A 405 4.06 17.10 -23.49
C LEU A 405 2.73 17.33 -24.22
N GLU A 406 1.94 16.28 -24.42
CA GLU A 406 0.60 16.33 -25.05
C GLU A 406 0.60 16.65 -26.56
N GLU A 407 1.79 16.66 -27.20
CA GLU A 407 1.91 16.86 -28.64
C GLU A 407 1.48 15.58 -29.39
N VAL A 408 0.53 15.72 -30.31
CA VAL A 408 -0.05 14.61 -31.07
C VAL A 408 1.00 13.95 -31.97
N GLN A 409 1.08 12.63 -31.90
CA GLN A 409 1.97 11.80 -32.71
C GLN A 409 1.21 10.92 -33.71
N GLU A 410 0.05 10.40 -33.30
CA GLU A 410 -0.76 9.48 -34.10
C GLU A 410 -2.24 9.64 -33.74
N GLU A 411 -3.10 9.79 -34.76
CA GLU A 411 -4.55 9.79 -34.57
C GLU A 411 -5.06 8.37 -34.34
N LEU A 412 -5.92 8.20 -33.35
CA LEU A 412 -6.61 6.94 -33.06
C LEU A 412 -8.04 6.99 -33.60
N PRO A 413 -8.69 5.84 -33.83
CA PRO A 413 -10.11 5.82 -34.16
C PRO A 413 -10.94 6.50 -33.07
N ALA A 414 -11.92 7.32 -33.46
CA ALA A 414 -12.92 7.88 -32.56
C ALA A 414 -13.93 6.80 -32.13
N ALA A 415 -13.46 5.88 -31.28
CA ALA A 415 -14.21 4.72 -30.81
C ALA A 415 -14.14 4.62 -29.29
N LYS A 416 -15.17 4.02 -28.68
CA LYS A 416 -15.19 3.75 -27.24
C LYS A 416 -14.12 2.74 -26.81
N GLU A 417 -13.74 1.84 -27.72
CA GLU A 417 -12.71 0.83 -27.52
C GLU A 417 -11.51 1.17 -28.39
N LEU A 418 -10.36 1.40 -27.77
CA LEU A 418 -9.10 1.74 -28.43
C LEU A 418 -8.12 0.59 -28.27
N ALA A 419 -7.70 0.00 -29.39
CA ALA A 419 -6.68 -1.04 -29.38
C ALA A 419 -5.30 -0.41 -29.20
N LEU A 420 -4.59 -0.79 -28.15
CA LEU A 420 -3.27 -0.30 -27.83
C LEU A 420 -2.28 -1.45 -27.72
N THR A 421 -1.03 -1.19 -28.08
CA THR A 421 0.06 -2.16 -28.00
C THR A 421 1.21 -1.54 -27.23
N PHE A 422 1.65 -2.22 -26.18
CA PHE A 422 2.73 -1.79 -25.30
C PHE A 422 3.94 -2.72 -25.41
N ARG A 423 5.12 -2.13 -25.48
CA ARG A 423 6.40 -2.78 -25.26
C ARG A 423 6.73 -2.80 -23.75
N PRO A 424 7.71 -3.61 -23.32
CA PRO A 424 8.16 -3.64 -21.93
C PRO A 424 8.40 -2.24 -21.35
N PHE A 425 7.71 -1.92 -20.25
CA PHE A 425 7.79 -0.62 -19.57
C PHE A 425 7.47 0.62 -20.44
N GLU A 426 6.73 0.44 -21.53
CA GLU A 426 6.34 1.56 -22.38
C GLU A 426 5.28 2.43 -21.69
N ILE A 427 5.44 3.75 -21.78
CA ILE A 427 4.47 4.75 -21.34
C ILE A 427 3.75 5.27 -22.58
N LYS A 428 2.42 5.33 -22.53
CA LYS A 428 1.59 5.96 -23.56
C LYS A 428 0.73 7.06 -22.96
N THR A 429 0.67 8.17 -23.66
CA THR A 429 -0.24 9.27 -23.34
C THR A 429 -1.32 9.31 -24.41
N VAL A 430 -2.58 9.23 -24.00
CA VAL A 430 -3.75 9.25 -24.89
C VAL A 430 -4.55 10.52 -24.60
N LYS A 431 -4.71 11.38 -25.60
CA LYS A 431 -5.59 12.55 -25.55
C LYS A 431 -6.97 12.16 -26.04
N ILE A 432 -8.01 12.45 -25.25
CA ILE A 432 -9.41 12.16 -25.53
C ILE A 432 -10.21 13.45 -25.55
N SER A 433 -10.85 13.77 -26.67
CA SER A 433 -11.71 14.96 -26.82
C SER A 433 -13.19 14.58 -26.74
N TYR A 434 -14.01 15.41 -26.07
CA TYR A 434 -15.43 15.15 -25.79
C TYR A 434 -16.38 16.27 -26.20
#